data_AF-F4S3E9-F1
#
_entry.id   AF-F4S3E9-F1
#
_cell.length_a   1.000
_cell.length_b   1.000
_cell.length_c   1.000
_cell.angle_alpha   90.00
_cell.angle_beta   90.00
_cell.angle_gamma   90.00
#
_symmetry.space_group_name_H-M   'P 1'
#
loop_
_entity.id
_entity.type
_entity.pdbx_description
1 polymer ?
#
loop_
_entity_poly.entity_id
_entity_poly.type
_entity_poly.pdbx_seq_one_letter_code
_entity_poly.pdbx_strand_id
1 'polypeptide(L)' 'VYAVVSGRKGAIISEDIEYGTTFYSPKAKLPIIESFGFDDELMSKTSGIALPQSIFDGFFKIDQDP' A
#
# COMPACT_ATOMS: atom_id res chain seq x y z
N VAL A 1 3.48 6.55 -4.12
CA VAL A 1 2.79 5.68 -3.13
C VAL A 1 1.31 6.04 -3.01
N TYR A 2 0.96 7.20 -2.46
CA TYR A 2 -0.45 7.60 -2.22
C TYR A 2 -1.39 7.35 -3.41
N ALA A 3 -1.04 7.83 -4.60
CA ALA A 3 -1.88 7.66 -5.80
C ALA A 3 -2.20 6.18 -6.11
N VAL A 4 -1.22 5.29 -5.95
CA VAL A 4 -1.39 3.85 -6.19
C VAL A 4 -2.26 3.22 -5.09
N VAL A 5 -2.05 3.62 -3.84
CA VAL A 5 -2.84 3.13 -2.69
C VAL A 5 -4.30 3.59 -2.78
N SER A 6 -4.54 4.89 -2.97
CA SER A 6 -5.89 5.45 -3.05
C SER A 6 -6.65 4.96 -4.29
N GLY A 7 -5.94 4.72 -5.40
CA GLY A 7 -6.51 4.14 -6.61
C GLY A 7 -7.07 2.72 -6.42
N ARG A 8 -6.61 2.02 -5.37
CA ARG A 8 -6.99 0.65 -5.03
C ARG A 8 -7.85 0.57 -3.77
N LYS A 9 -8.58 1.64 -3.47
CA LYS A 9 -9.42 1.77 -2.25
C LYS A 9 -8.65 1.51 -0.96
N GLY A 10 -7.33 1.72 -0.99
CA GLY A 10 -6.47 1.58 0.16
C GLY A 10 -6.34 2.87 0.95
N ALA A 11 -5.89 2.74 2.19
CA ALA A 11 -5.63 3.86 3.09
C ALA A 11 -4.26 3.69 3.76
N ILE A 12 -3.51 4.80 3.86
CA ILE A 12 -2.30 4.85 4.67
C ILE A 12 -2.70 4.85 6.15
N ILE A 13 -2.09 3.98 6.95
CA ILE A 13 -2.38 3.82 8.38
C ILE A 13 -1.26 4.36 9.28
N SER A 14 -0.02 4.37 8.79
CA SER A 14 1.11 4.98 9.49
C SER A 14 2.20 5.34 8.50
N GLU A 15 3.03 6.28 8.90
CA GLU A 15 4.12 6.79 8.09
C GLU A 15 5.29 7.06 9.00
N ASP A 16 6.41 6.39 8.71
CA ASP A 16 7.65 6.56 9.45
C ASP A 16 8.77 6.95 8.49
N ILE A 17 9.66 7.81 8.97
CA ILE A 17 10.94 8.12 8.32
C ILE A 17 12.02 7.65 9.28
N GLU A 18 12.89 6.77 8.79
CA GLU A 18 14.01 6.29 9.60
C GLU A 18 15.01 7.43 9.83
N TYR A 19 15.28 7.74 11.09
CA TYR A 19 16.13 8.87 11.46
C TYR A 19 17.54 8.70 10.88
N GLY A 20 18.02 9.73 10.18
CA GLY A 20 19.35 9.72 9.56
C GLY A 20 19.41 9.04 8.19
N THR A 21 18.29 8.56 7.65
CA THR A 21 18.20 8.07 6.26
C THR A 21 17.14 8.86 5.48
N THR A 22 17.04 8.61 4.18
CA THR A 22 15.94 9.09 3.33
C THR A 22 14.87 8.02 3.13
N PHE A 23 14.91 6.93 3.90
CA PHE A 23 13.92 5.87 3.78
C PHE A 23 12.60 6.30 4.41
N TYR A 24 11.57 6.22 3.57
CA TYR A 24 10.19 6.48 3.92
C TYR A 24 9.43 5.16 3.89
N SER A 25 8.82 4.79 5.03
CA SER A 25 8.18 3.49 5.24
C SER A 25 6.69 3.67 5.58
N PRO A 26 5.84 3.95 4.58
CA PRO A 26 4.40 4.00 4.78
C PRO A 26 3.84 2.59 4.97
N LYS A 27 2.92 2.44 5.93
CA LYS A 27 2.06 1.26 6.05
C LYS A 27 0.68 1.59 5.49
N ALA A 28 0.14 0.69 4.69
CA ALA A 28 -1.17 0.85 4.07
C ALA A 28 -2.01 -0.40 4.26
N LYS A 29 -3.33 -0.23 4.31
CA LYS A 29 -4.30 -1.31 4.16
C LYS A 29 -5.01 -1.15 2.82
N LEU A 30 -5.21 -2.26 2.12
CA LEU A 30 -5.97 -2.33 0.88
C LEU A 30 -6.79 -3.62 0.82
N PRO A 31 -7.98 -3.63 0.19
CA PRO A 31 -8.74 -4.85 -0.04
C PRO A 31 -7.94 -5.83 -0.91
N ILE A 32 -7.96 -7.13 -0.60
CA ILE A 32 -7.25 -8.16 -1.40
C ILE A 32 -7.70 -8.14 -2.86
N ILE A 33 -9.00 -7.92 -3.12
CA ILE A 33 -9.52 -7.88 -4.49
C ILE A 33 -8.90 -6.75 -5.33
N GLU A 34 -8.45 -5.67 -4.67
CA GLU A 34 -7.79 -4.53 -5.31
C GLU A 34 -6.25 -4.61 -5.24
N SER A 35 -5.67 -5.62 -4.58
CA SER A 35 -4.22 -5.70 -4.32
C SER A 35 -3.42 -6.42 -5.42
N PHE A 36 -4.07 -7.15 -6.32
CA PHE A 36 -3.39 -7.85 -7.40
C PHE A 36 -2.66 -6.88 -8.33
N GLY A 37 -1.35 -7.09 -8.53
CA GLY A 37 -0.49 -6.20 -9.33
C GLY A 37 -0.14 -4.87 -8.65
N PHE A 38 -0.45 -4.69 -7.36
CA PHE A 38 -0.07 -3.50 -6.59
C PHE A 38 1.45 -3.32 -6.55
N ASP A 39 2.19 -4.40 -6.25
CA ASP A 39 3.64 -4.36 -6.11
C ASP A 39 4.31 -3.96 -7.43
N ASP A 40 3.89 -4.56 -8.55
CA ASP A 40 4.39 -4.27 -9.89
C ASP A 40 4.12 -2.81 -10.30
N GLU A 41 2.91 -2.32 -10.05
CA GLU A 41 2.54 -0.93 -10.36
C GLU A 41 3.36 0.05 -9.51
N LEU A 42 3.50 -0.22 -8.21
CA LEU A 42 4.25 0.64 -7.31
C LEU A 42 5.74 0.69 -7.70
N MET A 43 6.34 -0.47 -8.00
CA MET A 43 7.72 -0.56 -8.48
C MET A 43 7.87 0.17 -9.82
N SER A 44 6.96 -0.05 -10.78
CA SER A 44 6.99 0.63 -12.08
C SER A 44 6.94 2.16 -11.93
N LYS A 45 6.03 2.68 -11.10
CA LYS A 45 5.86 4.13 -10.86
C LYS A 45 7.02 4.76 -10.08
N THR A 46 7.88 3.96 -9.47
CA THR A 46 9.04 4.41 -8.70
C THR A 46 10.36 3.98 -9.33
N SER A 47 10.34 3.52 -10.60
CA SER A 47 11.53 3.02 -11.30
C SER A 47 12.29 1.92 -10.54
N GLY A 48 11.55 1.09 -9.80
CA GLY A 48 12.09 0.00 -8.99
C GLY A 48 12.69 0.42 -7.64
N ILE A 49 12.61 1.70 -7.28
CA ILE A 49 13.19 2.20 -6.01
C ILE A 49 12.34 1.78 -4.81
N ALA A 50 11.01 1.70 -4.96
CA ALA A 50 10.16 1.21 -3.89
C ALA A 50 10.31 -0.31 -3.70
N LEU A 51 10.34 -0.73 -2.43
CA LEU A 51 10.40 -2.13 -2.02
C LEU A 51 9.09 -2.48 -1.29
N PRO A 52 8.02 -2.82 -2.03
CA PRO A 52 6.75 -3.20 -1.41
C PRO A 52 6.87 -4.51 -0.62
N GLN A 53 6.11 -4.60 0.47
CA GLN A 53 5.89 -5.83 1.21
C GLN A 53 4.39 -6.00 1.44
N SER A 54 3.83 -7.06 0.86
CA SER A 54 2.41 -7.40 1.01
C SER A 54 2.26 -8.49 2.06
N ILE A 55 1.58 -8.17 3.16
CA ILE A 55 1.32 -9.07 4.29
C ILE A 55 -0.19 -9.13 4.52
N PHE A 56 -0.72 -10.33 4.73
CA PHE A 56 -2.11 -10.51 5.08
C PHE A 56 -2.40 -9.94 6.48
N ASP A 57 -3.36 -9.03 6.58
CA ASP A 57 -3.79 -8.36 7.82
C ASP A 57 -5.29 -8.52 8.06
N GLY A 58 -5.78 -9.75 7.93
CA GLY A 58 -7.15 -10.13 8.29
C GLY A 58 -8.22 -9.64 7.32
N PHE A 59 -9.45 -9.56 7.85
CA PHE A 59 -10.64 -9.13 7.12
C PHE A 59 -11.23 -7.88 7.79
N PHE A 60 -11.86 -7.03 6.99
CA PHE A 60 -12.67 -5.93 7.49
C PHE A 60 -14.04 -5.96 6.84
N LYS A 61 -15.04 -5.53 7.59
CA LYS A 61 -16.41 -5.43 7.07
C LYS A 61 -16.47 -4.26 6.10
N ILE A 62 -16.86 -4.53 4.87
CA ILE A 62 -17.21 -3.50 3.90
C ILE A 62 -18.67 -3.12 4.09
N ASP A 63 -18.98 -1.84 3.94
CA ASP A 63 -20.35 -1.33 3.96
C ASP A 63 -20.98 -1.50 2.57
N GLN A 64 -21.26 -2.76 2.23
CA GLN A 64 -21.86 -3.13 0.96
C GLN A 64 -22.99 -4.13 1.23
N ASP A 65 -24.16 -3.84 0.66
CA ASP A 65 -25.31 -4.76 0.67
C ASP A 65 -24.95 -6.00 -0.19
N PRO A 66 -25.04 -7.23 0.34
CA PRO A 66 -24.61 -8.44 -0.36
C PRO A 66 -25.39 -8.77 -1.65
#